data_AF-A0A7S2MQA2-F1
#
_entry.id   AF-A0A7S2MQA2-F1
#
_cell.length_a   1.000
_cell.length_b   1.000
_cell.length_c   1.000
_cell.angle_alpha   90.00
_cell.angle_beta   90.00
_cell.angle_gamma   90.00
#
_symmetry.space_group_name_H-M   'P 1'
#
loop_
_entity.id
_entity.type
_entity.pdbx_description
1 polymer ?
#
loop_
_entity_poly.entity_id
_entity_poly.type
_entity_poly.pdbx_seq_one_letter_code
_entity_poly.pdbx_strand_id
1 'polypeptide(L)'
;WTTRDVILLGLPFEFVLSKLLPSSSSSQHEDASKLKWEWMVQVSADGYAAPVYRGDIFHKNDKTNEEETSDSFLCVGMIDPNNGNNEIIPLPEERGTIRFVFPNLYGWKSVKCLREVHFLPRYVDGLWEKLGTHPRGRWEYNERWKEQEANLGRWNTAFWNMAKKSVGFYRTCFGEHVYEIVMVGGGNIFAAWVRFAGFFAAQKPHHEGKL
;
A
#
# COMPACT_ATOMS: atom_id res chain seq x y z
N TRP A 1 -11.49 0.31 5.73
CA TRP A 1 -12.52 0.92 4.88
C TRP A 1 -13.60 1.43 5.80
N THR A 2 -13.91 2.73 5.70
CA THR A 2 -14.91 3.36 6.57
C THR A 2 -16.29 2.88 6.17
N THR A 3 -17.16 2.65 7.16
CA THR A 3 -18.57 2.30 6.98
C THR A 3 -19.46 3.52 6.68
N ARG A 4 -18.86 4.70 6.53
CA ARG A 4 -19.55 5.96 6.19
C ARG A 4 -19.28 6.30 4.74
N ASP A 5 -20.32 6.74 4.03
CA ASP A 5 -20.24 7.26 2.67
C ASP A 5 -19.41 8.54 2.66
N VAL A 6 -18.10 8.44 2.51
CA VAL A 6 -17.20 9.60 2.37
C VAL A 6 -16.85 9.80 0.92
N ILE A 7 -16.84 11.06 0.48
CA ILE A 7 -16.42 11.42 -0.88
C ILE A 7 -14.97 11.89 -0.77
N LEU A 8 -14.06 11.12 -1.34
CA LEU A 8 -12.63 11.46 -1.36
C LEU A 8 -12.35 12.46 -2.48
N LEU A 9 -11.54 13.47 -2.20
CA LEU A 9 -11.17 14.53 -3.12
C LEU A 9 -9.66 14.59 -3.32
N GLY A 10 -9.24 14.77 -4.56
CA GLY A 10 -7.83 14.70 -4.89
C GLY A 10 -7.47 15.19 -6.27
N LEU A 11 -6.17 15.17 -6.53
CA LEU A 11 -5.57 15.50 -7.81
C LEU A 11 -5.40 14.23 -8.65
N PRO A 12 -5.78 14.23 -9.94
CA PRO A 12 -5.54 13.09 -10.83
C PRO A 12 -4.06 12.67 -10.82
N PHE A 13 -3.82 11.36 -10.88
CA PHE A 13 -2.46 10.83 -10.79
C PHE A 13 -1.54 11.38 -11.90
N GLU A 14 -2.06 11.54 -13.12
CA GLU A 14 -1.35 12.11 -14.28
C GLU A 14 -0.85 13.52 -13.98
N PHE A 15 -1.68 14.34 -13.33
CA PHE A 15 -1.31 15.69 -12.95
C PHE A 15 -0.13 15.66 -11.97
N VAL A 16 -0.22 14.81 -10.94
CA VAL A 16 0.86 14.63 -9.96
C VAL A 16 2.13 14.12 -10.62
N LEU A 17 2.02 13.11 -11.49
CA LEU A 17 3.15 12.52 -12.20
C LEU A 17 3.87 13.56 -13.08
N SER A 18 3.11 14.44 -13.76
CA SER A 18 3.67 15.52 -14.57
C SER A 18 4.51 16.54 -13.77
N LYS A 19 4.30 16.62 -12.46
CA LYS A 19 5.05 17.48 -11.54
C LYS A 19 6.21 16.74 -10.88
N LEU A 20 6.05 15.44 -10.62
CA LEU A 20 7.11 14.61 -10.03
C LEU A 20 8.20 14.26 -11.04
N LEU A 21 7.84 14.08 -12.31
CA LEU A 21 8.78 13.81 -13.38
C LEU A 21 9.09 15.13 -14.10
N PRO A 22 10.38 15.51 -14.25
CA PRO A 22 10.75 16.78 -14.84
C PRO A 22 10.21 16.89 -16.28
N SER A 23 9.54 18.00 -16.57
CA SER A 23 9.20 18.38 -17.94
C SER A 23 10.49 18.77 -18.66
N SER A 24 10.85 18.04 -19.71
CA SER A 24 12.03 18.30 -20.54
C SER A 24 11.93 19.68 -21.19
N SER A 25 12.49 20.69 -20.54
CA SER A 25 12.60 22.06 -21.04
C SER A 25 14.05 22.37 -21.44
N SER A 26 14.55 21.66 -22.46
CA SER A 26 15.60 22.16 -23.36
C SER A 26 15.92 21.08 -24.39
N SER A 27 15.40 21.27 -25.61
CA SER A 27 16.04 20.84 -26.86
C SER A 27 16.61 19.41 -26.92
N GLN A 28 15.86 18.40 -26.49
CA GLN A 28 15.82 17.07 -27.12
C GLN A 28 14.43 16.48 -26.84
N HIS A 29 13.71 16.12 -27.90
CA HIS A 29 12.34 15.60 -27.86
C HIS A 29 12.23 14.16 -27.32
N GLU A 30 13.24 13.73 -26.57
CA GLU A 30 13.37 12.40 -26.01
C GLU A 30 13.12 12.45 -24.50
N ASP A 31 11.91 12.02 -24.13
CA ASP A 31 11.73 10.98 -23.12
C ASP A 31 11.29 11.30 -21.67
N ALA A 32 10.08 11.85 -21.55
CA ALA A 32 9.20 11.39 -20.45
C ALA A 32 8.84 9.89 -20.60
N SER A 33 8.98 9.34 -21.81
CA SER A 33 8.93 7.91 -22.16
C SER A 33 10.16 7.06 -21.77
N LYS A 34 11.31 7.65 -21.36
CA LYS A 34 12.54 6.89 -20.94
C LYS A 34 12.55 6.52 -19.47
N LEU A 35 11.69 7.08 -18.64
CA LEU A 35 11.52 6.56 -17.29
C LEU A 35 10.81 5.22 -17.42
N LYS A 36 11.61 4.19 -17.72
CA LYS A 36 11.22 2.79 -17.87
C LYS A 36 10.97 2.24 -16.48
N TRP A 37 9.91 2.73 -15.85
CA TRP A 37 9.42 2.23 -14.58
C TRP A 37 8.17 1.40 -14.83
N GLU A 38 8.10 0.29 -14.12
CA GLU A 38 6.96 -0.63 -14.15
C GLU A 38 6.25 -0.64 -12.81
N TRP A 39 6.94 -0.23 -11.74
CA TRP A 39 6.43 -0.25 -10.38
C TRP A 39 6.65 1.08 -9.69
N MET A 40 5.65 1.53 -8.96
CA MET A 40 5.74 2.66 -8.05
C MET A 40 5.69 2.11 -6.62
N VAL A 41 6.70 2.43 -5.81
CA VAL A 41 6.73 2.10 -4.39
C VAL A 41 6.42 3.36 -3.60
N GLN A 42 5.31 3.31 -2.87
CA GLN A 42 4.92 4.36 -1.93
C GLN A 42 5.49 4.05 -0.55
N VAL A 43 5.96 5.07 0.17
CA VAL A 43 6.46 4.94 1.55
C VAL A 43 5.68 5.87 2.47
N SER A 44 5.16 5.30 3.55
CA SER A 44 4.44 6.02 4.61
C SER A 44 5.40 6.71 5.57
N ALA A 45 4.92 7.73 6.29
CA ALA A 45 5.61 8.34 7.40
C ALA A 45 6.01 7.34 8.51
N ASP A 46 5.22 6.29 8.75
CA ASP A 46 5.52 5.21 9.71
C ASP A 46 6.47 4.12 9.15
N GLY A 47 6.91 4.28 7.89
CA GLY A 47 7.91 3.43 7.26
C GLY A 47 7.39 2.16 6.58
N TYR A 48 6.08 1.91 6.51
CA TYR A 48 5.58 0.85 5.64
C TYR A 48 5.61 1.27 4.16
N ALA A 49 5.85 0.30 3.29
CA ALA A 49 5.87 0.51 1.85
C ALA A 49 4.85 -0.38 1.14
N ALA A 50 4.28 0.13 0.05
CA ALA A 50 3.40 -0.65 -0.82
C ALA A 50 3.79 -0.45 -2.30
N PRO A 51 4.16 -1.53 -3.01
CA PRO A 51 4.38 -1.50 -4.45
C PRO A 51 3.04 -1.50 -5.19
N VAL A 52 2.96 -0.69 -6.24
CA VAL A 52 1.81 -0.62 -7.15
C VAL A 52 2.33 -0.70 -8.58
N TYR A 53 1.71 -1.57 -9.38
CA TYR A 53 2.10 -1.75 -10.78
C TYR A 53 1.59 -0.58 -11.62
N ARG A 54 2.44 -0.05 -12.51
CA ARG A 54 2.10 1.06 -13.41
C ARG A 54 0.82 0.81 -14.18
N GLY A 55 0.66 -0.40 -14.74
CA GLY A 55 -0.53 -0.74 -15.50
C GLY A 55 -1.81 -0.73 -14.66
N ASP A 56 -1.73 -1.01 -13.35
CA ASP A 56 -2.91 -0.91 -12.49
C ASP A 56 -3.28 0.54 -12.17
N ILE A 57 -2.29 1.44 -12.17
CA ILE A 57 -2.53 2.87 -11.96
C ILE A 57 -3.31 3.41 -13.16
N PHE A 58 -2.84 3.16 -14.38
CA PHE A 58 -3.44 3.68 -15.61
C PHE A 58 -4.53 2.77 -16.23
N HIS A 59 -5.10 1.84 -15.46
CA HIS A 59 -6.06 0.84 -15.96
C HIS A 59 -5.66 0.24 -17.31
N LYS A 60 -4.38 -0.10 -17.45
CA LYS A 60 -3.83 -0.65 -18.68
C LYS A 60 -4.57 -1.95 -18.98
N ASN A 61 -5.23 -1.99 -20.12
CA ASN A 61 -5.92 -3.18 -20.56
C ASN A 61 -4.87 -4.24 -20.91
N ASP A 62 -4.86 -5.33 -20.13
CA ASP A 62 -3.91 -6.45 -20.28
C ASP A 62 -3.96 -7.07 -21.69
N LYS A 63 -5.02 -6.84 -22.48
CA LYS A 63 -5.17 -7.33 -23.86
C LYS A 63 -4.67 -6.38 -24.93
N THR A 64 -4.85 -5.06 -24.78
CA THR A 64 -4.53 -4.07 -25.83
C THR A 64 -3.22 -3.34 -25.57
N ASN A 65 -2.65 -3.44 -24.37
CA ASN A 65 -1.47 -2.68 -23.93
C ASN A 65 -1.63 -1.15 -24.00
N GLU A 66 -2.85 -0.66 -24.18
CA GLU A 66 -3.15 0.78 -24.17
C GLU A 66 -3.35 1.25 -22.72
N GLU A 67 -2.72 2.37 -22.37
CA GLU A 67 -2.93 3.06 -21.09
C GLU A 67 -4.21 3.90 -21.23
N GLU A 68 -5.23 3.59 -20.42
CA GLU A 68 -6.44 4.40 -20.32
C GLU A 68 -6.25 5.49 -19.26
N THR A 69 -7.18 6.44 -19.19
CA THR A 69 -7.12 7.49 -18.16
C THR A 69 -7.27 6.86 -16.77
N SER A 70 -6.41 7.26 -15.84
CA SER A 70 -6.42 6.74 -14.47
C SER A 70 -7.57 7.34 -13.66
N ASP A 71 -8.37 6.49 -13.01
CA ASP A 71 -9.21 6.91 -11.88
C ASP A 71 -8.41 7.00 -10.57
N SER A 72 -7.09 6.82 -10.62
CA SER A 72 -6.23 6.95 -9.46
C SER A 72 -5.91 8.42 -9.20
N PHE A 73 -5.84 8.79 -7.92
CA PHE A 73 -5.64 10.18 -7.54
C PHE A 73 -4.87 10.31 -6.22
N LEU A 74 -4.20 11.44 -6.05
CA LEU A 74 -3.64 11.87 -4.78
C LEU A 74 -4.74 12.53 -3.96
N CYS A 75 -5.23 11.82 -2.95
CA CYS A 75 -6.25 12.27 -2.04
C CYS A 75 -5.66 13.27 -1.04
N VAL A 76 -6.25 14.46 -1.00
CA VAL A 76 -5.83 15.59 -0.15
C VAL A 76 -6.95 16.09 0.77
N GLY A 77 -8.18 15.67 0.52
CA GLY A 77 -9.34 16.04 1.34
C GLY A 77 -10.51 15.08 1.16
N MET A 78 -11.58 15.34 1.88
CA MET A 78 -12.83 14.62 1.77
C MET A 78 -14.03 15.52 2.03
N ILE A 79 -15.20 15.07 1.60
CA ILE A 79 -16.49 15.58 2.05
C ILE A 79 -17.13 14.47 2.90
N ASP A 80 -17.56 14.80 4.11
CA ASP A 80 -18.43 13.95 4.93
C ASP A 80 -19.88 14.44 4.78
N PRO A 81 -20.75 13.72 4.05
CA PRO A 81 -22.14 14.08 3.86
C PRO A 81 -22.91 14.22 5.18
N ASN A 82 -22.45 13.56 6.25
CA ASN A 82 -23.10 13.61 7.55
C ASN A 82 -22.82 14.89 8.33
N ASN A 83 -21.84 15.71 7.87
CA ASN A 83 -21.53 17.00 8.48
C ASN A 83 -22.48 18.13 8.00
N GLY A 84 -23.38 17.84 7.05
CA GLY A 84 -24.49 18.71 6.64
C GLY A 84 -24.13 19.94 5.80
N ASN A 85 -22.84 20.27 5.65
CA ASN A 85 -22.38 21.48 4.95
C ASN A 85 -21.66 21.22 3.61
N ASN A 86 -21.46 19.95 3.20
CA ASN A 86 -20.70 19.54 2.00
C ASN A 86 -19.33 20.24 1.87
N GLU A 87 -18.74 20.65 2.99
CA GLU A 87 -17.48 21.37 3.00
C GLU A 87 -16.32 20.40 2.74
N ILE A 88 -15.33 20.86 1.99
CA ILE A 88 -14.08 20.13 1.79
C ILE A 88 -13.27 20.25 3.08
N ILE A 89 -13.12 19.13 3.78
CA ILE A 89 -12.27 19.04 4.96
C ILE A 89 -10.96 18.35 4.59
N PRO A 90 -9.81 18.80 5.14
CA PRO A 90 -8.57 18.04 5.06
C PRO A 90 -8.79 16.62 5.59
N LEU A 91 -8.10 15.62 5.01
CA LEU A 91 -8.18 14.27 5.55
C LEU A 91 -7.68 14.26 7.01
N PRO A 92 -8.51 13.81 7.96
CA PRO A 92 -8.09 13.63 9.34
C PRO A 92 -6.87 12.71 9.44
N GLU A 93 -6.05 12.91 10.47
CA GLU A 93 -4.83 12.15 10.70
C GLU A 93 -5.09 10.63 10.78
N GLU A 94 -6.19 10.22 11.43
CA GLU A 94 -6.64 8.82 11.51
C GLU A 94 -6.85 8.14 10.12
N ARG A 95 -7.12 8.95 9.09
CA ARG A 95 -7.36 8.52 7.70
C ARG A 95 -6.11 8.61 6.84
N GLY A 96 -5.06 9.26 7.35
CA GLY A 96 -3.73 9.28 6.79
C GLY A 96 -3.39 10.52 5.97
N THR A 97 -3.99 11.68 6.26
CA THR A 97 -3.71 13.06 5.79
C THR A 97 -3.49 13.29 4.28
N ILE A 98 -2.51 12.61 3.66
CA ILE A 98 -2.23 12.61 2.23
C ILE A 98 -1.96 11.15 1.80
N ARG A 99 -2.62 10.69 0.73
CA ARG A 99 -2.45 9.34 0.21
C ARG A 99 -2.83 9.22 -1.25
N PHE A 100 -2.22 8.29 -1.98
CA PHE A 100 -2.84 7.84 -3.22
C PHE A 100 -4.03 6.93 -2.93
N VAL A 101 -4.97 6.93 -3.87
CA VAL A 101 -6.12 6.03 -3.93
C VAL A 101 -6.13 5.37 -5.30
N PHE A 102 -6.24 4.04 -5.30
CA PHE A 102 -6.33 3.20 -6.51
C PHE A 102 -7.65 2.42 -6.45
N PRO A 103 -8.74 2.90 -7.08
CA PRO A 103 -10.08 2.32 -6.91
C PRO A 103 -10.19 0.84 -7.31
N ASN A 104 -9.38 0.39 -8.28
CA ASN A 104 -9.31 -0.98 -8.77
C ASN A 104 -8.46 -1.92 -7.88
N LEU A 105 -7.78 -1.40 -6.86
CA LEU A 105 -6.92 -2.18 -5.96
C LEU A 105 -7.48 -2.28 -4.55
N TYR A 106 -7.10 -3.32 -3.84
CA TYR A 106 -7.39 -3.42 -2.42
C TYR A 106 -6.71 -2.31 -1.63
N GLY A 107 -7.37 -1.85 -0.57
CA GLY A 107 -6.99 -0.65 0.17
C GLY A 107 -5.59 -0.68 0.82
N TRP A 108 -4.98 -1.85 1.02
CA TRP A 108 -3.60 -1.94 1.52
C TRP A 108 -2.56 -1.44 0.52
N LYS A 109 -2.91 -1.34 -0.77
CA LYS A 109 -2.07 -0.74 -1.83
C LYS A 109 -1.99 0.78 -1.76
N SER A 110 -2.91 1.40 -1.04
CA SER A 110 -2.99 2.84 -0.88
C SER A 110 -2.38 3.25 0.47
N VAL A 111 -1.16 3.78 0.42
CA VAL A 111 -0.38 4.10 1.61
C VAL A 111 -0.95 5.34 2.33
N LYS A 112 -1.19 5.25 3.64
CA LYS A 112 -1.56 6.37 4.50
C LYS A 112 -0.33 7.20 4.82
N CYS A 113 -0.51 8.50 5.07
CA CYS A 113 0.57 9.42 5.46
C CYS A 113 1.74 9.35 4.47
N LEU A 114 1.44 9.48 3.19
CA LEU A 114 2.42 9.35 2.11
C LEU A 114 3.59 10.33 2.32
N ARG A 115 4.81 9.80 2.36
CA ARG A 115 6.04 10.56 2.54
C ARG A 115 6.90 10.59 1.28
N GLU A 116 7.04 9.44 0.63
CA GLU A 116 7.91 9.28 -0.55
C GLU A 116 7.29 8.37 -1.59
N VAL A 117 7.74 8.55 -2.83
CA VAL A 117 7.40 7.73 -3.97
C VAL A 117 8.67 7.39 -4.73
N HIS A 118 8.88 6.11 -5.01
CA HIS A 118 10.03 5.61 -5.76
C HIS A 118 9.54 4.91 -7.03
N PHE A 119 10.04 5.31 -8.19
CA PHE A 119 9.71 4.66 -9.46
C PHE A 119 10.80 3.65 -9.81
N LEU A 120 10.42 2.39 -9.97
CA LEU A 120 11.34 1.27 -10.16
C LEU A 120 11.03 0.50 -11.46
N PRO A 121 12.06 -0.01 -12.16
CA PRO A 121 11.87 -0.87 -13.33
C PRO A 121 11.45 -2.30 -12.96
N ARG A 122 11.54 -2.68 -11.69
CA ARG A 122 11.29 -4.05 -11.23
C ARG A 122 10.51 -4.06 -9.92
N TYR A 123 9.77 -5.14 -9.72
CA TYR A 123 8.99 -5.39 -8.52
C TYR A 123 9.88 -5.57 -7.28
N VAL A 124 9.44 -5.01 -6.15
CA VAL A 124 10.01 -5.23 -4.82
C VAL A 124 8.85 -5.38 -3.83
N ASP A 125 8.90 -6.40 -2.97
CA ASP A 125 7.85 -6.62 -1.96
C ASP A 125 7.79 -5.46 -0.94
N GLY A 126 6.57 -4.99 -0.68
CA GLY A 126 6.24 -4.09 0.42
C GLY A 126 5.99 -4.83 1.72
N LEU A 127 5.34 -4.17 2.67
CA LEU A 127 5.02 -4.78 3.97
C LEU A 127 4.03 -5.95 3.82
N TRP A 128 2.92 -5.71 3.12
CA TRP A 128 1.84 -6.68 3.01
C TRP A 128 2.22 -7.87 2.12
N GLU A 129 3.03 -7.64 1.08
CA GLU A 129 3.45 -8.68 0.16
C GLU A 129 4.46 -9.64 0.81
N LYS A 130 5.27 -9.16 1.75
CA LYS A 130 6.09 -10.01 2.65
C LYS A 130 5.25 -10.85 3.61
N LEU A 131 4.02 -10.42 3.90
CA LEU A 131 3.06 -11.13 4.75
C LEU A 131 2.12 -12.06 3.95
N GLY A 132 2.33 -12.17 2.63
CA GLY A 132 1.60 -13.09 1.76
C GLY A 132 0.44 -12.50 0.97
N THR A 133 0.27 -11.17 0.94
CA THR A 133 -0.70 -10.55 0.02
C THR A 133 -0.20 -10.52 -1.41
N HIS A 134 -1.13 -10.50 -2.37
CA HIS A 134 -0.79 -10.51 -3.79
C HIS A 134 -0.01 -9.25 -4.24
N PRO A 135 0.99 -9.37 -5.13
CA PRO A 135 1.76 -8.26 -5.70
C PRO A 135 0.92 -7.20 -6.43
N ARG A 136 -0.12 -7.61 -7.16
CA ARG A 136 -1.00 -6.69 -7.92
C ARG A 136 -2.14 -6.16 -7.04
N GLY A 137 -2.95 -7.05 -6.48
CA GLY A 137 -3.94 -6.68 -5.46
C GLY A 137 -5.25 -6.18 -6.06
N ARG A 138 -5.61 -6.60 -7.27
CA ARG A 138 -6.85 -6.20 -7.95
C ARG A 138 -8.04 -6.91 -7.30
N TRP A 139 -9.02 -6.14 -6.85
CA TRP A 139 -10.15 -6.72 -6.11
C TRP A 139 -11.11 -7.48 -7.02
N GLU A 140 -11.28 -7.05 -8.28
CA GLU A 140 -12.16 -7.69 -9.25
C GLU A 140 -11.74 -9.13 -9.57
N TYR A 141 -10.42 -9.38 -9.60
CA TYR A 141 -9.85 -10.70 -9.85
C TYR A 141 -9.61 -11.51 -8.56
N ASN A 142 -10.11 -11.06 -7.40
CA ASN A 142 -9.89 -11.69 -6.10
C ASN A 142 -8.40 -11.92 -5.75
N GLU A 143 -7.51 -11.04 -6.23
CA GLU A 143 -6.06 -11.10 -6.00
C GLU A 143 -5.69 -10.65 -4.59
N ARG A 144 -6.22 -11.30 -3.56
CA ARG A 144 -5.96 -10.93 -2.17
C ARG A 144 -4.66 -11.53 -1.66
N TRP A 145 -4.39 -12.77 -2.03
CA TRP A 145 -3.29 -13.58 -1.51
C TRP A 145 -2.39 -14.05 -2.64
N LYS A 146 -1.11 -14.29 -2.37
CA LYS A 146 -0.21 -14.98 -3.32
C LYS A 146 -0.73 -16.41 -3.54
N GLU A 147 -0.93 -16.82 -4.80
CA GLU A 147 -1.59 -18.09 -5.15
C GLU A 147 -0.81 -19.33 -4.70
N GLN A 148 0.50 -19.22 -4.46
CA GLN A 148 1.30 -20.30 -3.89
C GLN A 148 2.55 -19.73 -3.21
N GLU A 149 2.44 -19.47 -1.91
CA GLU A 149 3.55 -19.71 -0.98
C GLU A 149 3.05 -20.60 0.16
N ALA A 150 2.61 -21.80 -0.22
CA ALA A 150 2.44 -22.95 0.67
C ALA A 150 3.76 -23.40 1.34
N ASN A 151 4.88 -22.71 1.08
CA ASN A 151 6.20 -22.95 1.65
C ASN A 151 6.72 -21.81 2.58
N LEU A 152 5.95 -20.75 2.88
CA LEU A 152 6.23 -19.93 4.07
C LEU A 152 5.72 -20.68 5.32
N GLY A 153 6.43 -21.78 5.60
CA GLY A 153 6.07 -22.80 6.57
C GLY A 153 5.91 -22.26 7.97
N ARG A 154 4.89 -22.79 8.68
CA ARG A 154 4.61 -22.72 10.13
C ARG A 154 4.45 -21.33 10.75
N TRP A 155 5.29 -20.37 10.38
CA TRP A 155 5.33 -18.99 10.86
C TRP A 155 4.21 -18.12 10.30
N ASN A 156 3.85 -18.30 9.01
CA ASN A 156 2.74 -17.54 8.44
C ASN A 156 1.40 -17.97 9.07
N THR A 157 1.20 -19.27 9.25
CA THR A 157 0.06 -19.83 9.98
C THR A 157 0.04 -19.40 11.44
N ALA A 158 1.18 -19.42 12.14
CA ALA A 158 1.29 -18.97 13.53
C ALA A 158 1.03 -17.46 13.67
N PHE A 159 1.55 -16.64 12.75
CA PHE A 159 1.31 -15.21 12.68
C PHE A 159 -0.17 -14.90 12.45
N TRP A 160 -0.81 -15.50 11.45
CA TRP A 160 -2.22 -15.27 11.18
C TRP A 160 -3.12 -15.80 12.30
N ASN A 161 -2.78 -16.94 12.91
CA ASN A 161 -3.51 -17.45 14.08
C ASN A 161 -3.34 -16.54 15.30
N MET A 162 -2.14 -15.99 15.51
CA MET A 162 -1.88 -15.06 16.60
C MET A 162 -2.52 -13.71 16.34
N ALA A 163 -2.42 -13.15 15.14
CA ALA A 163 -3.09 -11.92 14.73
C ALA A 163 -4.61 -12.05 14.85
N LYS A 164 -5.21 -13.19 14.45
CA LYS A 164 -6.64 -13.47 14.69
C LYS A 164 -6.96 -13.53 16.18
N LYS A 165 -6.13 -14.18 17.00
CA LYS A 165 -6.30 -14.22 18.46
C LYS A 165 -6.13 -12.85 19.10
N SER A 166 -5.19 -12.03 18.64
CA SER A 166 -4.96 -10.67 19.10
C SER A 166 -6.15 -9.80 18.73
N VAL A 167 -6.59 -9.79 17.46
CA VAL A 167 -7.79 -9.06 17.02
C VAL A 167 -9.03 -9.52 17.81
N GLY A 168 -9.18 -10.82 18.05
CA GLY A 168 -10.25 -11.37 18.88
C GLY A 168 -10.17 -10.92 20.35
N PHE A 169 -8.99 -11.01 20.96
CA PHE A 169 -8.71 -10.58 22.33
C PHE A 169 -8.94 -9.08 22.50
N TYR A 170 -8.44 -8.26 21.57
CA TYR A 170 -8.65 -6.83 21.59
C TYR A 170 -10.13 -6.45 21.40
N ARG A 171 -10.86 -7.14 20.50
CA ARG A 171 -12.31 -6.96 20.36
C ARG A 171 -13.07 -7.31 21.64
N THR A 172 -12.61 -8.32 22.38
CA THR A 172 -13.18 -8.73 23.66
C THR A 172 -12.84 -7.77 24.81
N CYS A 173 -11.62 -7.23 24.86
CA CYS A 173 -11.18 -6.38 25.97
C CYS A 173 -11.53 -4.89 25.80
N PHE A 174 -11.68 -4.39 24.59
CA PHE A 174 -11.73 -2.95 24.32
C PHE A 174 -12.79 -2.53 23.27
N GLY A 175 -13.64 -3.45 22.82
CA GLY A 175 -14.76 -3.16 21.91
C GLY A 175 -14.34 -2.66 20.52
N GLU A 176 -15.23 -1.93 19.84
CA GLU A 176 -15.01 -1.38 18.48
C GLU A 176 -13.91 -0.29 18.43
N HIS A 177 -13.48 0.26 19.57
CA HIS A 177 -12.59 1.43 19.65
C HIS A 177 -11.09 1.12 19.59
N VAL A 178 -10.71 -0.16 19.41
CA VAL A 178 -9.31 -0.59 19.27
C VAL A 178 -8.70 -0.19 17.94
N TYR A 179 -9.53 -0.07 16.90
CA TYR A 179 -9.05 0.05 15.53
C TYR A 179 -8.16 1.28 15.33
N GLU A 180 -8.44 2.37 16.03
CA GLU A 180 -7.64 3.59 16.01
C GLU A 180 -6.29 3.43 16.72
N ILE A 181 -6.25 2.81 17.91
CA ILE A 181 -5.00 2.64 18.68
C ILE A 181 -4.04 1.68 17.94
N VAL A 182 -4.57 0.60 17.37
CA VAL A 182 -3.76 -0.39 16.64
C VAL A 182 -3.34 0.12 15.27
N MET A 183 -4.17 0.92 14.58
CA MET A 183 -3.80 1.47 13.27
C MET A 183 -2.88 2.69 13.34
N VAL A 184 -2.95 3.50 14.42
CA VAL A 184 -2.13 4.71 14.59
C VAL A 184 -0.85 4.41 15.38
N GLY A 185 -0.89 3.54 16.40
CA GLY A 185 0.29 3.16 17.19
C GLY A 185 0.93 1.83 16.79
N GLY A 186 0.18 0.94 16.12
CA GLY A 186 0.64 -0.41 15.81
C GLY A 186 1.66 -0.48 14.68
N GLY A 187 1.73 0.50 13.77
CA GLY A 187 2.71 0.53 12.68
C GLY A 187 4.16 0.44 13.18
N ASN A 188 4.51 1.23 14.20
CA ASN A 188 5.85 1.24 14.80
C ASN A 188 6.15 -0.03 15.62
N ILE A 189 5.18 -0.52 16.39
CA ILE A 189 5.34 -1.76 17.18
C ILE A 189 5.50 -2.95 16.22
N PHE A 190 4.71 -3.00 15.16
CA PHE A 190 4.75 -4.02 14.13
C PHE A 190 6.06 -3.98 13.34
N ALA A 191 6.52 -2.80 12.93
CA ALA A 191 7.81 -2.62 12.27
C ALA A 191 9.00 -3.01 13.16
N ALA A 192 8.97 -2.63 14.44
CA ALA A 192 9.99 -3.01 15.42
C ALA A 192 10.02 -4.54 15.64
N TRP A 193 8.86 -5.18 15.68
CA TRP A 193 8.75 -6.63 15.86
C TRP A 193 9.20 -7.41 14.62
N VAL A 194 8.86 -6.94 13.42
CA VAL A 194 9.35 -7.53 12.16
C VAL A 194 10.88 -7.43 12.07
N ARG A 195 11.47 -6.30 12.49
CA ARG A 195 12.94 -6.15 12.59
C ARG A 195 13.54 -7.11 13.62
N PHE A 196 12.92 -7.25 14.78
CA PHE A 196 13.38 -8.16 15.83
C PHE A 196 13.28 -9.64 15.42
N ALA A 197 12.16 -10.05 14.81
CA ALA A 197 11.96 -11.40 14.29
C ALA A 197 12.89 -11.72 13.10
N GLY A 198 13.15 -10.75 12.22
CA GLY A 198 14.12 -10.87 11.13
C GLY A 198 15.56 -11.04 11.62
N PHE A 199 15.93 -10.41 12.75
CA PHE A 199 17.25 -10.55 13.37
C PHE A 199 17.53 -11.97 13.87
N PHE A 200 16.52 -12.68 14.42
CA PHE A 200 16.68 -14.09 14.83
C PHE A 200 16.69 -15.07 13.66
N ALA A 201 16.05 -14.73 12.54
CA ALA A 201 16.12 -15.56 11.32
C ALA A 201 17.52 -15.53 10.69
N ALA A 202 18.27 -14.44 10.84
CA ALA A 202 19.64 -14.28 10.32
C ALA A 202 20.72 -15.00 11.16
N GLN A 203 20.39 -15.53 12.34
CA GLN A 203 21.35 -16.20 13.24
C GLN A 203 21.33 -17.74 13.16
N LYS A 204 20.70 -18.37 12.16
CA LYS A 204 20.86 -19.82 12.00
C LYS A 204 22.33 -20.13 11.68
N PRO A 205 23.05 -20.90 12.51
CA PRO A 205 24.40 -21.32 12.18
C PRO A 205 24.34 -22.24 10.96
N HIS A 206 25.21 -21.96 9.98
CA HIS A 206 25.56 -22.89 8.92
C HIS A 206 26.08 -24.17 9.59
N HIS A 207 25.24 -25.20 9.69
CA HIS A 207 25.74 -26.55 9.94
C HIS A 207 26.38 -27.03 8.65
N GLU A 208 27.71 -26.88 8.60
CA GLU A 208 28.57 -27.56 7.64
C GLU A 208 28.28 -29.06 7.70
N GLY A 209 27.90 -29.62 6.55
CA GLY A 209 27.88 -31.05 6.35
C GLY A 209 29.31 -31.58 6.49
N LYS A 210 29.51 -32.52 7.41
CA LYS A 210 30.65 -33.44 7.37
C LYS A 210 30.13 -34.81 6.95
N LEU A 211 30.62 -35.21 5.76
CA LEU A 211 30.92 -36.54 5.22
C LEU A 211 30.10 -37.73 5.75
#